data_AF-A0AAU4I232-F1
#
_entry.id   AF-A0AAU4I232-F1
#
_cell.length_a   1.000
_cell.length_b   1.000
_cell.length_c   1.000
_cell.angle_alpha   90.00
_cell.angle_beta   90.00
_cell.angle_gamma   90.00
#
_symmetry.space_group_name_H-M   'P 1'
#
loop_
_entity.id
_entity.type
_entity.pdbx_description
1 polymer ?
#
loop_
_entity_poly.entity_id
_entity_poly.type
_entity_poly.pdbx_seq_one_letter_code
_entity_poly.pdbx_strand_id
1 'polypeptide(L)'
;MSTAARASTFTEPERPNDLLIRFITIGASFVDVTGTGEYSKDNRWHCTGCGDSSDCPDQDFLFRIRPDANNHAAACRAIPLR
;
A
#
# COMPACT_ATOMS: atom_id res chain seq x y z
N MET A 1 -11.70 26.93 29.71
CA MET A 1 -11.22 26.71 28.33
C MET A 1 -11.39 25.25 28.00
N SER A 2 -12.39 24.89 27.18
CA SER A 2 -12.50 23.52 26.66
C SER A 2 -11.59 23.38 25.45
N THR A 3 -10.53 22.59 25.58
CA THR A 3 -9.79 22.08 24.43
C THR A 3 -10.69 21.10 23.68
N ALA A 4 -11.20 21.52 22.53
CA ALA A 4 -11.84 20.60 21.60
C ALA A 4 -10.79 19.57 21.17
N ALA A 5 -10.96 18.31 21.59
CA ALA A 5 -10.18 17.21 21.05
C ALA A 5 -10.46 17.15 19.54
N ARG A 6 -9.44 17.35 18.71
CA ARG A 6 -9.55 17.06 17.28
C ARG A 6 -9.84 15.57 17.16
N ALA A 7 -11.07 15.21 16.81
CA ALA A 7 -11.38 13.87 16.37
C ALA A 7 -10.51 13.60 15.15
N SER A 8 -9.55 12.68 15.26
CA SER A 8 -8.92 12.11 14.08
C SER A 8 -10.01 11.31 13.38
N THR A 9 -10.58 11.86 12.31
CA THR A 9 -11.51 11.14 11.42
C THR A 9 -10.78 10.12 10.55
N PHE A 10 -9.45 10.07 10.66
CA PHE A 10 -8.62 9.08 9.98
C PHE A 10 -8.44 7.86 10.88
N THR A 11 -9.11 6.79 10.50
CA THR A 11 -8.80 5.43 10.94
C THR A 11 -8.00 4.79 9.82
N GLU A 12 -6.78 4.35 10.12
CA GLU A 12 -5.99 3.57 9.16
C GLU A 12 -6.81 2.33 8.76
N PRO A 13 -6.97 2.04 7.45
CA PRO A 13 -7.61 0.82 7.00
C PRO A 13 -6.91 -0.42 7.55
N GLU A 14 -7.69 -1.48 7.74
CA GLU A 14 -7.18 -2.78 8.18
C GLU A 14 -5.96 -3.20 7.35
N ARG A 15 -4.96 -3.76 8.03
CA ARG A 15 -3.75 -4.25 7.39
C ARG A 15 -3.97 -5.70 6.96
N PRO A 16 -3.57 -6.07 5.74
CA PRO A 16 -3.53 -7.48 5.34
C PRO A 16 -2.69 -8.31 6.33
N ASN A 17 -3.09 -9.56 6.57
CA ASN A 17 -2.40 -10.44 7.52
C ASN A 17 -0.95 -10.75 7.12
N ASP A 18 -0.67 -10.77 5.82
CA ASP A 18 0.64 -11.05 5.23
C ASP A 18 1.31 -9.77 4.69
N LEU A 19 1.01 -8.62 5.29
CA LEU A 19 1.62 -7.34 4.92
C LEU A 19 3.12 -7.32 5.25
N LEU A 20 3.94 -7.10 4.22
CA LEU A 20 5.38 -6.91 4.32
C LEU A 20 5.76 -5.43 4.36
N ILE A 21 5.15 -4.61 3.49
CA ILE A 21 5.46 -3.18 3.35
C ILE A 21 4.17 -2.41 3.02
N ARG A 22 3.97 -1.21 3.57
CA ARG A 22 2.90 -0.29 3.19
C ARG A 22 3.49 1.06 2.83
N PHE A 23 3.18 1.55 1.63
CA PHE A 23 3.51 2.89 1.18
C PHE A 23 2.26 3.78 1.19
N ILE A 24 2.44 5.05 1.54
CA ILE A 24 1.38 6.06 1.48
C ILE A 24 1.46 6.75 0.12
N THR A 25 0.32 6.88 -0.55
CA THR A 25 0.19 7.59 -1.82
C THR A 25 -0.06 9.09 -1.61
N ILE A 26 0.17 9.91 -2.65
CA ILE A 26 -0.20 11.35 -2.62
C ILE A 26 -1.72 11.53 -2.43
N GLY A 27 -2.53 10.61 -2.96
CA GLY A 27 -3.99 10.61 -2.81
C GLY A 27 -4.51 10.20 -1.43
N ALA A 28 -3.65 10.10 -0.42
CA ALA A 28 -3.97 9.60 0.92
C ALA A 28 -4.60 8.17 0.93
N SER A 29 -4.28 7.39 -0.10
CA SER A 29 -4.49 5.93 -0.16
C SER A 29 -3.21 5.16 0.14
N PHE A 30 -3.23 3.84 0.00
CA PHE A 30 -2.10 2.95 0.27
C PHE A 30 -1.69 2.11 -0.93
N VAL A 31 -0.41 1.76 -0.97
CA VAL A 31 0.11 0.64 -1.75
C VAL A 31 0.64 -0.38 -0.76
N ASP A 32 -0.02 -1.53 -0.70
CA ASP A 32 0.35 -2.62 0.20
C ASP A 32 1.12 -3.69 -0.56
N VAL A 33 2.27 -4.07 -0.01
CA VAL A 33 3.06 -5.22 -0.44
C VAL A 33 2.75 -6.37 0.51
N THR A 34 2.16 -7.44 0.00
CA THR A 34 1.83 -8.66 0.73
C THR A 34 2.67 -9.83 0.24
N GLY A 35 2.93 -10.82 1.10
CA GLY A 35 3.80 -11.94 0.74
C GLY A 35 4.36 -12.71 1.93
N THR A 36 5.13 -13.75 1.64
CA THR A 36 5.74 -14.60 2.67
C THR A 36 7.23 -14.33 2.91
N GLY A 37 7.87 -13.44 2.15
CA GLY A 37 9.23 -12.98 2.46
C GLY A 37 10.10 -12.61 1.26
N GLU A 38 11.36 -12.24 1.51
CA GLU A 38 12.26 -11.60 0.53
C GLU A 38 12.38 -12.32 -0.82
N TYR A 39 12.53 -13.65 -0.79
CA TYR A 39 12.73 -14.50 -1.97
C TYR A 39 11.48 -15.29 -2.37
N SER A 40 10.31 -14.90 -1.86
CA SER A 40 9.08 -15.55 -2.26
C SER A 40 8.55 -15.01 -3.59
N LYS A 41 7.99 -15.91 -4.38
CA LYS A 41 7.25 -15.62 -5.63
C LYS A 41 5.79 -15.27 -5.39
N ASP A 42 5.31 -15.39 -4.16
CA ASP A 42 3.95 -15.00 -3.79
C ASP A 42 3.88 -13.56 -3.29
N ASN A 43 4.96 -12.80 -3.39
CA ASN A 43 4.90 -11.38 -3.05
C ASN A 43 4.13 -10.65 -4.16
N ARG A 44 3.32 -9.67 -3.78
CA ARG A 44 2.55 -8.82 -4.69
C ARG A 44 2.32 -7.48 -4.04
N TRP A 45 2.16 -6.44 -4.85
CA TRP A 45 1.71 -5.14 -4.40
C TRP A 45 0.33 -4.81 -4.96
N HIS A 46 -0.46 -4.05 -4.21
CA HIS A 46 -1.79 -3.58 -4.62
C HIS A 46 -2.03 -2.16 -4.11
N CYS A 47 -2.45 -1.25 -4.98
CA CYS A 47 -2.88 0.09 -4.63
C CYS A 47 -4.37 0.12 -4.30
N THR A 48 -4.71 0.45 -3.05
CA THR A 48 -6.10 0.61 -2.61
C THR A 48 -6.77 1.89 -3.12
N GLY A 49 -6.02 2.78 -3.80
CA GLY A 49 -6.53 4.03 -4.37
C GLY A 49 -7.04 3.86 -5.80
N CYS A 50 -6.19 3.36 -6.69
CA CYS A 50 -6.52 3.19 -8.11
C CYS A 50 -6.82 1.74 -8.52
N GLY A 51 -6.57 0.75 -7.65
CA GLY A 51 -6.73 -0.67 -7.94
C GLY A 51 -5.58 -1.30 -8.73
N ASP A 52 -4.52 -0.53 -9.04
CA ASP A 52 -3.34 -1.05 -9.72
C ASP A 52 -2.59 -2.07 -8.86
N SER A 53 -1.92 -3.04 -9.48
CA SER A 53 -1.29 -4.14 -8.76
C SER A 53 -0.15 -4.77 -9.55
N SER A 54 0.55 -5.72 -8.95
CA SER A 54 1.62 -6.46 -9.64
C SER A 54 1.14 -7.17 -10.90
N ASP A 55 1.79 -6.89 -12.03
CA ASP A 55 1.46 -7.46 -13.34
C ASP A 55 2.05 -8.86 -13.58
N CYS A 56 3.09 -9.27 -12.84
CA CYS A 56 3.91 -10.45 -13.17
C CYS A 56 4.34 -11.27 -11.94
N PRO A 57 3.39 -11.93 -11.23
CA PRO A 57 3.64 -12.57 -9.94
C PRO A 57 4.80 -13.58 -9.92
N ASP A 58 5.06 -14.29 -11.02
CA ASP A 58 6.14 -15.29 -11.08
C ASP A 58 7.57 -14.71 -11.04
N GLN A 59 7.73 -13.39 -11.21
CA GLN A 59 9.04 -12.69 -11.22
C GLN A 59 9.19 -11.66 -10.10
N ASP A 60 8.19 -11.59 -9.22
CA ASP A 60 8.00 -10.53 -8.25
C ASP A 60 8.66 -10.90 -6.91
N PHE A 61 9.99 -11.00 -6.91
CA PHE A 61 10.74 -11.05 -5.65
C PHE A 61 10.66 -9.69 -4.93
N LEU A 62 10.75 -9.69 -3.60
CA LEU A 62 10.54 -8.47 -2.81
C LEU A 62 11.48 -7.32 -3.19
N PHE A 63 12.72 -7.64 -3.57
CA PHE A 63 13.70 -6.63 -3.98
C PHE A 63 13.32 -5.91 -5.29
N ARG A 64 12.49 -6.52 -6.14
CA ARG A 64 11.93 -5.92 -7.37
C ARG A 64 10.60 -5.22 -7.12
N ILE A 65 9.70 -5.86 -6.38
CA ILE A 65 8.39 -5.29 -6.02
C ILE A 65 8.56 -3.98 -5.26
N ARG A 66 9.46 -3.94 -4.28
CA ARG A 66 9.61 -2.78 -3.38
C ARG A 66 9.82 -1.47 -4.14
N PRO A 67 10.77 -1.33 -5.09
CA PRO A 67 10.92 -0.10 -5.85
C PRO A 67 9.69 0.21 -6.72
N ASP A 68 9.05 -0.79 -7.35
CA ASP A 68 7.87 -0.58 -8.19
C ASP A 68 6.67 -0.06 -7.39
N ALA A 69 6.37 -0.70 -6.26
CA ALA A 69 5.34 -0.29 -5.32
C ALA A 69 5.59 1.14 -4.79
N ASN A 70 6.84 1.47 -4.45
CA ASN A 70 7.23 2.80 -4.01
C ASN A 70 7.09 3.85 -5.11
N ASN A 71 7.49 3.53 -6.35
CA ASN A 71 7.36 4.41 -7.50
C ASN A 71 5.90 4.70 -7.80
N HIS A 72 5.04 3.66 -7.76
CA HIS A 72 3.61 3.83 -7.91
C HIS A 72 3.05 4.74 -6.80
N ALA A 73 3.40 4.49 -5.54
CA ALA A 73 2.93 5.30 -4.41
C ALA A 73 3.32 6.79 -4.55
N ALA A 74 4.52 7.07 -5.04
CA ALA A 74 5.01 8.43 -5.28
C ALA A 74 4.27 9.16 -6.42
N ALA A 75 3.64 8.42 -7.35
CA ALA A 75 2.92 8.99 -8.48
C ALA A 75 1.39 9.02 -8.29
N CYS A 76 0.86 8.06 -7.54
CA CYS A 76 -0.58 7.83 -7.42
C CYS A 76 -1.27 8.94 -6.62
N ARG A 77 -2.26 9.56 -7.26
CA ARG A 77 -3.13 10.61 -6.69
C ARG A 77 -4.56 10.13 -6.51
N ALA A 78 -4.84 8.85 -6.78
CA ALA A 78 -6.17 8.29 -6.61
C ALA A 78 -6.52 8.26 -5.13
N ILE A 79 -7.67 8.84 -4.81
CA ILE A 79 -8.25 8.84 -3.47
C ILE A 79 -9.10 7.56 -3.37
N PRO A 80 -9.06 6.82 -2.25
CA PRO A 80 -9.90 5.65 -2.08
C PRO A 80 -11.37 6.06 -2.19
N LEU A 81 -12.05 5.56 -3.23
CA LEU A 81 -13.50 5.64 -3.35
C LEU A 81 -14.03 4.55 -2.42
N ARG A 82 -14.61 4.95 -1.28
CA ARG A 82 -15.26 4.02 -0.34
C ARG A 82 -16.24 3.08 -1.05
#